data_AF-A0AA42YR82-F1
#
_entry.id   AF-A0AA42YR82-F1
#
_cell.length_a   1.000
_cell.length_b   1.000
_cell.length_c   1.000
_cell.angle_alpha   90.00
_cell.angle_beta   90.00
_cell.angle_gamma   90.00
#
_symmetry.space_group_name_H-M   'P 1'
#
loop_
_entity.id
_entity.type
_entity.pdbx_description
1 polymer ?
#
loop_
_entity_poly.entity_id
_entity_poly.type
_entity_poly.pdbx_seq_one_letter_code
_entity_poly.pdbx_strand_id
1 'polypeptide(L)'
;MKKILLQILAGSFFIFILSVQAYAHCEIPCGIYDDEMRIKIINEHIVTVEKSMKRIIELEKDEHHNSNQLVRWIMNKEHHADEIQEIVSQYFMTQRIKLDMENYEKQLGLLHQMLIYSMKCKQTTDLTNVTKLKSIVDDFEALYFKKK
;
A
#
# COMPACT_ATOMS: atom_id res chain seq x y z
N MET A 1 25.11 28.81 33.91
CA MET A 1 25.20 27.38 33.53
C MET A 1 23.83 26.70 33.41
N LYS A 2 22.98 26.65 34.45
CA LYS A 2 21.65 26.00 34.38
C LYS A 2 20.71 26.55 33.29
N LYS A 3 20.67 27.87 33.07
CA LYS A 3 19.85 28.49 32.00
C LYS A 3 20.33 28.13 30.59
N ILE A 4 21.64 28.05 30.39
CA ILE A 4 22.26 27.66 29.10
C ILE A 4 21.99 26.18 28.84
N LEU A 5 22.10 25.32 29.86
CA LEU A 5 21.77 23.91 29.75
C LEU A 5 20.28 23.68 29.40
N LEU A 6 19.38 24.47 29.99
CA LEU A 6 17.94 24.39 29.72
C LEU A 6 17.60 24.88 28.31
N GLN A 7 18.30 25.90 27.81
CA GLN A 7 18.15 26.38 26.43
C GLN A 7 18.68 25.36 25.41
N ILE A 8 19.77 24.66 25.72
CA ILE A 8 20.30 23.57 24.88
C ILE A 8 19.33 22.38 24.85
N LEU A 9 18.77 22.00 26.01
CA LEU A 9 17.76 20.92 26.10
C LEU A 9 16.46 21.26 25.35
N ALA A 10 15.99 22.51 25.44
CA ALA A 10 14.83 22.97 24.67
C ALA A 10 15.11 23.01 23.15
N GLY A 11 16.33 23.43 22.76
CA GLY A 11 16.78 23.41 21.37
C GLY A 11 16.87 22.00 20.78
N SER A 12 17.40 21.02 21.54
CA SER A 12 17.46 19.62 21.09
C SER A 12 16.08 18.97 20.99
N PHE A 13 15.15 19.35 21.87
CA PHE A 13 13.77 18.86 21.84
C PHE A 13 13.02 19.35 20.59
N PHE A 14 13.30 20.58 20.12
CA PHE A 14 12.70 21.11 18.90
C PHE A 14 13.21 20.43 17.62
N ILE A 15 14.48 20.00 17.61
CA ILE A 15 15.09 19.25 16.48
C ILE A 15 14.48 17.84 16.34
N PHE A 16 14.14 17.18 17.47
CA PHE A 16 13.46 15.87 17.44
C PHE A 16 12.00 15.93 16.97
N ILE A 17 11.33 17.08 17.08
CA ILE A 17 9.95 17.27 16.61
C ILE A 17 9.91 17.58 15.10
N LEU A 18 11.03 18.03 14.52
CA LEU A 18 11.21 18.30 13.09
C LEU A 18 11.71 17.09 12.29
N SER A 19 11.64 15.86 12.83
CA SER A 19 11.89 14.65 12.03
C SER A 19 10.80 14.53 10.96
N VAL A 20 11.08 15.08 9.79
CA VAL A 20 10.26 14.98 8.58
C VAL A 20 10.00 13.50 8.31
N GLN A 21 8.72 13.18 8.12
CA GLN A 21 8.23 11.89 7.65
C GLN A 21 9.00 11.48 6.37
N ALA A 22 9.84 10.46 6.47
CA ALA A 22 10.49 9.91 5.29
C ALA A 22 9.48 9.08 4.48
N TYR A 23 8.76 9.73 3.58
CA TYR A 23 8.18 9.06 2.42
C TYR A 23 9.30 8.83 1.40
N ALA A 24 10.11 7.80 1.61
CA ALA A 24 11.12 7.43 0.61
C ALA A 24 10.43 6.71 -0.57
N HIS A 25 10.07 7.53 -1.57
CA HIS A 25 9.84 7.15 -2.99
C HIS A 25 10.68 8.06 -3.90
N CYS A 26 11.81 8.58 -3.41
CA CYS A 26 12.51 9.71 -4.01
C CYS A 26 13.10 9.47 -5.41
N GLU A 27 13.01 8.27 -5.99
CA GLU A 27 13.63 7.82 -7.26
C GLU A 27 15.14 8.12 -7.42
N ILE A 28 15.73 8.75 -6.42
CA ILE A 28 17.15 8.92 -6.19
C ILE A 28 17.68 7.58 -5.69
N PRO A 29 18.84 7.11 -6.17
CA PRO A 29 19.47 5.87 -5.73
C PRO A 29 20.05 6.00 -4.31
N CYS A 30 19.18 6.25 -3.33
CA CYS A 30 19.54 6.45 -1.93
C CYS A 30 19.84 5.14 -1.20
N GLY A 31 19.47 4.00 -1.77
CA GLY A 31 19.73 2.67 -1.20
C GLY A 31 18.83 2.30 -0.01
N ILE A 32 17.83 3.12 0.32
CA ILE A 32 16.93 2.91 1.47
C ILE A 32 15.66 2.21 0.97
N TYR A 33 15.55 0.92 1.26
CA TYR A 33 14.44 0.07 0.86
C TYR A 33 13.99 -0.82 2.02
N ASP A 34 12.68 -0.98 2.19
CA ASP A 34 12.06 -1.91 3.14
C ASP A 34 10.95 -2.67 2.41
N ASP A 35 11.37 -3.70 1.68
CA ASP A 35 10.49 -4.47 0.79
C ASP A 35 9.40 -5.21 1.58
N GLU A 36 9.74 -5.73 2.77
CA GLU A 36 8.81 -6.46 3.64
C GLU A 36 7.71 -5.52 4.16
N MET A 37 8.07 -4.31 4.59
CA MET A 37 7.09 -3.31 4.99
C MET A 37 6.16 -2.93 3.84
N ARG A 38 6.65 -2.84 2.60
CA ARG A 38 5.78 -2.55 1.44
C ARG A 38 4.77 -3.66 1.16
N ILE A 39 5.16 -4.93 1.29
CA ILE A 39 4.22 -6.05 1.21
C ILE A 39 3.19 -5.99 2.33
N LYS A 40 3.62 -5.70 3.57
CA LYS A 40 2.70 -5.55 4.70
C LYS A 40 1.67 -4.43 4.47
N ILE A 41 2.11 -3.27 3.99
CA ILE A 41 1.23 -2.14 3.66
C ILE A 41 0.22 -2.53 2.56
N ILE A 42 0.67 -3.23 1.50
CA ILE A 42 -0.23 -3.75 0.46
C ILE A 42 -1.31 -4.65 1.08
N ASN A 43 -0.92 -5.58 1.97
CA ASN A 43 -1.86 -6.46 2.66
C ASN A 43 -2.86 -5.69 3.54
N GLU A 44 -2.42 -4.64 4.23
CA GLU A 44 -3.31 -3.75 5.00
C GLU A 44 -4.32 -3.01 4.11
N HIS A 45 -3.89 -2.54 2.94
CA HIS A 45 -4.79 -1.95 1.94
C HIS A 45 -5.80 -2.97 1.41
N ILE A 46 -5.38 -4.20 1.11
CA ILE A 46 -6.28 -5.28 0.66
C ILE A 46 -7.38 -5.55 1.69
N VAL A 47 -7.02 -5.66 2.97
CA VAL A 47 -7.99 -5.84 4.07
C VAL A 47 -8.99 -4.68 4.12
N THR A 48 -8.51 -3.46 3.91
CA THR A 48 -9.36 -2.26 3.93
C THR A 48 -10.30 -2.19 2.73
N VAL A 49 -9.84 -2.58 1.55
CA VAL A 49 -10.65 -2.75 0.33
C VAL A 49 -11.74 -3.79 0.56
N GLU A 50 -11.40 -4.97 1.09
CA GLU A 50 -12.34 -6.03 1.39
C GLU A 50 -13.43 -5.57 2.37
N LYS A 51 -13.01 -4.91 3.45
CA LYS A 51 -13.94 -4.34 4.43
C LYS A 51 -14.87 -3.32 3.78
N SER A 52 -14.34 -2.43 2.96
CA SER A 52 -15.15 -1.41 2.26
C SER A 52 -16.18 -2.06 1.34
N MET A 53 -15.81 -3.10 0.58
CA MET A 53 -16.75 -3.86 -0.25
C MET A 53 -17.87 -4.50 0.57
N LYS A 54 -17.55 -5.17 1.68
CA LYS A 54 -18.57 -5.77 2.56
C LYS A 54 -19.55 -4.73 3.08
N ARG A 55 -19.05 -3.57 3.51
CA ARG A 55 -19.92 -2.46 3.98
C ARG A 55 -20.78 -1.88 2.87
N ILE A 56 -20.28 -1.77 1.64
CA ILE A 56 -21.09 -1.36 0.48
C ILE A 56 -22.25 -2.35 0.27
N ILE A 57 -21.95 -3.66 0.20
CA ILE A 57 -22.96 -4.71 -0.01
C ILE A 57 -24.04 -4.70 1.10
N GLU A 58 -23.64 -4.45 2.35
CA GLU A 58 -24.56 -4.32 3.47
C GLU A 58 -25.45 -3.07 3.34
N LEU A 59 -24.86 -1.92 3.02
CA LEU A 59 -25.57 -0.64 2.90
C LEU A 59 -26.51 -0.59 1.69
N GLU A 60 -26.18 -1.27 0.59
CA GLU A 60 -27.06 -1.39 -0.58
C GLU A 60 -28.36 -2.15 -0.29
N LYS A 61 -28.38 -2.96 0.79
CA LYS A 61 -29.57 -3.70 1.25
C LYS A 61 -30.34 -2.98 2.35
N ASP A 62 -29.82 -1.85 2.84
CA ASP A 62 -30.43 -1.09 3.93
C ASP A 62 -31.64 -0.30 3.42
N GLU A 63 -32.80 -0.50 4.05
CA GLU A 63 -34.06 0.19 3.69
C GLU A 63 -33.96 1.71 3.85
N HIS A 64 -33.10 2.20 4.75
CA HIS A 64 -32.94 3.63 5.02
C HIS A 64 -32.02 4.35 4.02
N HIS A 65 -31.41 3.63 3.06
CA HIS A 65 -30.61 4.18 1.96
C HIS A 65 -29.61 5.26 2.41
N ASN A 66 -28.66 4.91 3.28
CA ASN A 66 -27.65 5.85 3.77
C ASN A 66 -26.58 6.17 2.72
N SER A 67 -26.94 7.02 1.75
CA SER A 67 -26.07 7.37 0.60
C SER A 67 -24.74 8.00 1.02
N ASN A 68 -24.72 8.77 2.12
CA ASN A 68 -23.49 9.37 2.63
C ASN A 68 -22.48 8.31 3.06
N GLN A 69 -22.93 7.25 3.74
CA GLN A 69 -22.04 6.14 4.11
C GLN A 69 -21.62 5.34 2.89
N LEU A 70 -22.54 5.08 1.95
CA LEU A 70 -22.24 4.36 0.71
C LEU A 70 -21.10 5.05 -0.07
N VAL A 71 -21.23 6.36 -0.32
CA VAL A 71 -20.21 7.17 -1.01
C VAL A 71 -18.88 7.13 -0.28
N ARG A 72 -18.88 7.24 1.06
CA ARG A 72 -17.63 7.18 1.84
C ARG A 72 -16.91 5.83 1.69
N TRP A 73 -17.64 4.72 1.73
CA TRP A 73 -17.03 3.40 1.56
C TRP A 73 -16.57 3.15 0.12
N ILE A 74 -17.28 3.68 -0.88
CA ILE A 74 -16.83 3.65 -2.28
C ILE A 74 -15.51 4.41 -2.42
N MET A 75 -15.45 5.67 -1.99
CA MET A 75 -14.23 6.49 -2.08
C MET A 75 -13.06 5.88 -1.31
N ASN A 76 -13.32 5.30 -0.12
CA ASN A 76 -12.28 4.62 0.67
C ASN A 76 -11.74 3.38 -0.07
N LYS A 77 -12.61 2.59 -0.70
CA LYS A 77 -12.22 1.44 -1.54
C LYS A 77 -11.36 1.87 -2.72
N GLU A 78 -11.75 2.94 -3.41
CA GLU A 78 -10.99 3.45 -4.56
C GLU A 78 -9.60 3.93 -4.16
N HIS A 79 -9.53 4.74 -3.10
CA HIS A 79 -8.26 5.27 -2.60
C HIS A 79 -7.29 4.14 -2.23
N HIS A 80 -7.72 3.14 -1.48
CA HIS A 80 -6.82 2.04 -1.10
C HIS A 80 -6.43 1.13 -2.26
N ALA A 81 -7.28 0.99 -3.28
CA ALA A 81 -6.90 0.30 -4.51
C ALA A 81 -5.81 1.07 -5.27
N ASP A 82 -5.90 2.41 -5.31
CA ASP A 82 -4.88 3.26 -5.92
C ASP A 82 -3.55 3.20 -5.16
N GLU A 83 -3.57 3.21 -3.82
CA GLU A 83 -2.35 3.04 -3.01
C GLU A 83 -1.62 1.70 -3.30
N ILE A 84 -2.37 0.61 -3.48
CA ILE A 84 -1.78 -0.68 -3.91
C ILE A 84 -1.13 -0.52 -5.28
N GLN A 85 -1.80 0.12 -6.24
CA GLN A 85 -1.26 0.32 -7.58
C GLN A 85 -0.01 1.20 -7.58
N GLU A 86 0.02 2.22 -6.74
CA GLU A 86 1.16 3.12 -6.57
C GLU A 86 2.38 2.37 -6.02
N ILE A 87 2.21 1.57 -4.94
CA ILE A 87 3.31 0.77 -4.39
C ILE A 87 3.80 -0.25 -5.44
N VAL A 88 2.89 -0.94 -6.12
CA VAL A 88 3.26 -1.94 -7.13
C VAL A 88 4.03 -1.30 -8.29
N SER A 89 3.53 -0.19 -8.84
CA SER A 89 4.14 0.47 -9.99
C SER A 89 5.41 1.25 -9.62
N GLN A 90 5.32 2.18 -8.67
CA GLN A 90 6.42 3.08 -8.34
C GLN A 90 7.48 2.46 -7.44
N TYR A 91 7.13 1.55 -6.55
CA TYR A 91 8.13 0.92 -5.70
C TYR A 91 8.68 -0.33 -6.36
N PHE A 92 7.83 -1.33 -6.61
CA PHE A 92 8.32 -2.61 -7.09
C PHE A 92 8.74 -2.55 -8.55
N MET A 93 7.86 -2.15 -9.48
CA MET A 93 8.18 -2.23 -10.91
C MET A 93 9.30 -1.29 -11.36
N THR A 94 9.32 -0.03 -10.88
CA THR A 94 10.32 0.95 -11.34
C THR A 94 11.60 0.95 -10.50
N GLN A 95 11.51 0.79 -9.16
CA GLN A 95 12.69 0.93 -8.30
C GLN A 95 13.34 -0.41 -7.94
N ARG A 96 12.55 -1.45 -7.66
CA ARG A 96 13.07 -2.73 -7.14
C ARG A 96 13.35 -3.76 -8.23
N ILE A 97 12.45 -3.92 -9.19
CA ILE A 97 12.61 -4.89 -10.27
C ILE A 97 13.67 -4.40 -11.27
N LYS A 98 14.67 -5.24 -11.56
CA LYS A 98 15.77 -4.98 -12.51
C LYS A 98 15.68 -5.94 -13.68
N LEU A 99 16.13 -5.49 -14.86
CA LEU A 99 16.00 -6.23 -16.12
C LEU A 99 16.77 -7.57 -16.13
N ASP A 100 17.83 -7.67 -15.33
CA ASP A 100 18.71 -8.83 -15.21
C ASP A 100 18.37 -9.73 -14.01
N MET A 101 17.28 -9.43 -13.29
CA MET A 101 16.89 -10.24 -12.13
C MET A 101 16.40 -11.63 -12.52
N GLU A 102 16.70 -12.62 -11.69
CA GLU A 102 16.18 -13.96 -11.87
C GLU A 102 14.64 -13.99 -11.75
N ASN A 103 14.00 -14.77 -12.62
CA ASN A 103 12.54 -14.83 -12.73
C ASN A 103 11.89 -13.47 -13.05
N TYR A 104 12.62 -12.53 -13.67
CA TYR A 104 12.12 -11.19 -14.04
C TYR A 104 10.72 -11.23 -14.68
N GLU A 105 10.52 -12.04 -15.72
CA GLU A 105 9.23 -12.15 -16.42
C GLU A 105 8.10 -12.61 -15.50
N LYS A 106 8.38 -13.58 -14.61
CA LYS A 106 7.39 -14.09 -13.67
C LYS A 106 7.05 -13.05 -12.60
N GLN A 107 8.06 -12.36 -12.06
CA GLN A 107 7.86 -11.27 -11.10
C GLN A 107 7.05 -10.13 -11.72
N LEU A 108 7.40 -9.71 -12.94
CA LEU A 108 6.68 -8.68 -13.69
C LEU A 108 5.24 -9.09 -13.98
N GLY A 109 5.01 -10.35 -14.36
CA GLY A 109 3.68 -10.90 -14.58
C GLY A 109 2.81 -10.90 -13.33
N LEU A 110 3.37 -11.18 -12.15
CA LEU A 110 2.64 -11.10 -10.88
C LEU A 110 2.31 -9.64 -10.52
N LEU A 111 3.28 -8.73 -10.61
CA LEU A 111 3.06 -7.30 -10.35
C LEU A 111 1.98 -6.70 -11.27
N HIS A 112 2.02 -7.01 -12.57
CA HIS A 112 0.97 -6.57 -13.49
C HIS A 112 -0.41 -7.12 -13.11
N GLN A 113 -0.50 -8.39 -12.71
CA GLN A 113 -1.76 -8.96 -12.22
C GLN A 113 -2.25 -8.26 -10.95
N MET A 114 -1.37 -7.88 -10.03
CA MET A 114 -1.75 -7.07 -8.85
C MET A 114 -2.39 -5.74 -9.27
N LEU A 115 -1.83 -5.05 -10.26
CA LEU A 115 -2.42 -3.81 -10.79
C LEU A 115 -3.84 -4.03 -11.33
N ILE A 116 -4.03 -5.08 -12.13
CA ILE A 116 -5.33 -5.40 -12.75
C ILE A 116 -6.36 -5.79 -11.69
N TYR A 117 -6.00 -6.65 -10.74
CA TYR A 117 -6.94 -7.08 -9.70
C TYR A 117 -7.23 -5.99 -8.67
N SER A 118 -6.28 -5.08 -8.40
CA SER A 118 -6.56 -3.87 -7.63
C SER A 118 -7.60 -2.98 -8.34
N MET A 119 -7.44 -2.75 -9.65
CA MET A 119 -8.43 -2.02 -10.46
C MET A 119 -9.80 -2.70 -10.45
N LYS A 120 -9.87 -4.03 -10.55
CA LYS A 120 -11.15 -4.76 -10.46
C LYS A 120 -11.80 -4.59 -9.09
N CYS A 121 -11.00 -4.54 -8.03
CA CYS A 121 -11.50 -4.23 -6.70
C CYS A 121 -12.03 -2.78 -6.60
N LYS A 122 -11.38 -1.83 -7.28
CA LYS A 122 -11.86 -0.45 -7.41
C LYS A 122 -13.21 -0.37 -8.12
N GLN A 123 -13.42 -1.14 -9.18
CA GLN A 123 -14.62 -1.06 -10.02
C GLN A 123 -15.84 -1.84 -9.50
N THR A 124 -15.65 -2.84 -8.64
CA THR A 124 -16.71 -3.79 -8.25
C THR A 124 -16.79 -3.99 -6.74
N THR A 125 -17.77 -4.79 -6.29
CA THR A 125 -17.87 -5.33 -4.93
C THR A 125 -17.74 -6.85 -4.90
N ASP A 126 -17.24 -7.47 -5.97
CA ASP A 126 -17.01 -8.90 -6.06
C ASP A 126 -15.74 -9.30 -5.26
N LEU A 127 -15.96 -9.92 -4.10
CA LEU A 127 -14.93 -10.37 -3.17
C LEU A 127 -14.00 -11.45 -3.75
N THR A 128 -14.35 -12.08 -4.87
CA THR A 128 -13.43 -13.01 -5.55
C THR A 128 -12.21 -12.27 -6.10
N ASN A 129 -12.35 -10.99 -6.47
CA ASN A 129 -11.22 -10.17 -6.92
C ASN A 129 -10.23 -9.90 -5.77
N VAL A 130 -10.72 -9.67 -4.55
CA VAL A 130 -9.88 -9.51 -3.35
C VAL A 130 -9.11 -10.79 -3.07
N THR A 131 -9.79 -11.94 -3.12
CA THR A 131 -9.16 -13.25 -2.87
C THR A 131 -8.05 -13.53 -3.87
N LYS A 132 -8.29 -13.24 -5.15
CA LYS A 132 -7.28 -13.37 -6.21
C LYS A 132 -6.12 -12.40 -6.01
N LEU A 133 -6.39 -11.14 -5.71
CA LEU A 133 -5.35 -10.14 -5.43
C LEU A 133 -4.44 -10.60 -4.30
N LYS A 134 -5.01 -11.07 -3.18
CA LYS A 134 -4.25 -11.60 -2.05
C LYS A 134 -3.37 -12.79 -2.45
N SER A 135 -3.91 -13.77 -3.16
CA SER A 135 -3.12 -14.92 -3.65
C SER A 135 -1.94 -14.49 -4.54
N ILE A 136 -2.13 -13.48 -5.39
CA ILE A 136 -1.06 -12.96 -6.26
C ILE A 136 0.01 -12.25 -5.41
N VAL A 137 -0.38 -11.53 -4.36
CA VAL A 137 0.57 -10.89 -3.42
C VAL A 137 1.39 -11.96 -2.70
N ASP A 138 0.74 -13.02 -2.19
CA ASP A 138 1.42 -14.14 -1.53
C ASP A 138 2.41 -14.84 -2.48
N ASP A 139 2.00 -15.07 -3.74
CA ASP A 139 2.87 -15.66 -4.77
C ASP A 139 4.05 -14.74 -5.12
N PHE A 140 3.82 -13.43 -5.20
CA PHE A 140 4.87 -12.44 -5.45
C PHE A 140 5.86 -12.38 -4.29
N GLU A 141 5.37 -12.28 -3.05
CA GLU A 141 6.16 -12.29 -1.83
C GLU A 141 7.04 -13.54 -1.76
N ALA A 142 6.44 -14.71 -1.93
CA ALA A 142 7.15 -15.98 -1.92
C ALA A 142 8.22 -16.07 -3.01
N LEU A 143 7.95 -15.56 -4.22
CA LEU A 143 8.91 -15.56 -5.32
C LEU A 143 10.05 -14.54 -5.11
N TYR A 144 9.70 -13.33 -4.67
CA TYR A 144 10.60 -12.19 -4.49
C TYR A 144 11.62 -12.45 -3.37
N PHE A 145 11.19 -13.07 -2.27
CA PHE A 145 12.04 -13.34 -1.11
C PHE A 145 12.71 -14.72 -1.11
N LYS A 146 12.40 -15.62 -2.06
CA LYS A 146 12.93 -17.00 -2.10
C LYS A 146 14.47 -17.10 -2.09
N LYS A 147 15.18 -16.02 -2.42
CA LYS A 147 16.65 -15.97 -2.52
C LYS A 147 17.30 -14.85 -1.69
N LYS A 148 16.60 -14.23 -0.73
CA LYS A 148 17.32 -13.39 0.25
C LYS A 148 18.08 -14.25 1.25
#